data_AF-A0A7S1H775-F1
#
_entry.id   AF-A0A7S1H775-F1
#
_cell.length_a   1.000
_cell.length_b   1.000
_cell.length_c   1.000
_cell.angle_alpha   90.00
_cell.angle_beta   90.00
_cell.angle_gamma   90.00
#
_symmetry.space_group_name_H-M   'P 1'
#
loop_
_entity.id
_entity.type
_entity.pdbx_description
1 polymer ?
#
loop_
_entity_poly.entity_id
_entity_poly.type
_entity_poly.pdbx_seq_one_letter_code
_entity_poly.pdbx_strand_id
1 'polypeptide(L)'
;RIGHMQRPALSAVAELLKPITWFPPMWAFGCGVVASGLPAEGRWPVIITGVLLAGPFVCATSQAVNDWFDRDVDAINEPQRPIPSGRMPGSWGLYIAVLWTLLSLLLAWQLGLAGFLAAGFGLLLAWAYSAPPLRLKRNGWWGNAACGLCYEGLAWITGAAVMAMGQWP
;
A
#
# COMPACT_ATOMS: atom_id res chain seq x y z
N ARG A 1 -6.79 35.22 -9.05
CA ARG A 1 -7.17 34.84 -7.67
C ARG A 1 -6.42 33.57 -7.33
N ILE A 2 -5.40 33.63 -6.47
CA ILE A 2 -4.71 32.45 -5.97
C ILE A 2 -5.69 31.80 -4.99
N GLY A 3 -6.48 30.84 -5.47
CA GLY A 3 -7.44 30.13 -4.62
C GLY A 3 -6.66 29.45 -3.50
N HIS A 4 -7.06 29.68 -2.26
CA HIS A 4 -6.57 28.88 -1.14
C HIS A 4 -6.73 27.41 -1.52
N MET A 5 -5.62 26.68 -1.66
CA MET A 5 -5.69 25.23 -1.79
C MET A 5 -6.33 24.71 -0.52
N GLN A 6 -7.64 24.41 -0.58
CA GLN A 6 -8.34 23.75 0.51
C GLN A 6 -7.61 22.45 0.79
N ARG A 7 -7.20 22.27 2.04
CA ARG A 7 -6.57 21.04 2.50
C ARG A 7 -7.68 20.06 2.89
N PRO A 8 -7.55 18.77 2.57
CA PRO A 8 -8.50 17.77 3.04
C PRO A 8 -8.45 17.68 4.56
N ALA A 9 -9.58 17.37 5.18
CA ALA A 9 -9.61 16.99 6.60
C ALA A 9 -8.85 15.68 6.81
N LEU A 10 -8.22 15.50 7.98
CA LEU A 10 -7.48 14.27 8.31
C LEU A 10 -8.39 13.03 8.27
N SER A 11 -9.67 13.17 8.59
CA SER A 11 -10.65 12.08 8.48
C SER A 11 -10.86 11.61 7.04
N ALA A 12 -10.87 12.54 6.07
CA ALA A 12 -10.97 12.19 4.64
C ALA A 12 -9.69 11.51 4.13
N VAL A 13 -8.52 11.90 4.66
CA VAL A 13 -7.25 11.22 4.38
C VAL A 13 -7.26 9.81 4.98
N ALA A 14 -7.69 9.65 6.23
CA ALA A 14 -7.80 8.34 6.86
C ALA A 14 -8.77 7.41 6.09
N GLU A 15 -9.92 7.93 5.67
CA GLU A 15 -10.87 7.18 4.86
C GLU A 15 -10.28 6.77 3.50
N LEU A 16 -9.54 7.66 2.83
CA LEU A 16 -8.86 7.36 1.57
C LEU A 16 -7.83 6.21 1.71
N LEU A 17 -7.13 6.15 2.84
CA LEU A 17 -6.11 5.12 3.08
C LEU A 17 -6.69 3.76 3.52
N LYS A 18 -7.99 3.69 3.81
CA LYS A 18 -8.78 2.50 4.17
C LYS A 18 -8.13 1.58 5.23
N PRO A 19 -7.99 2.00 6.50
CA PRO A 19 -7.33 1.24 7.57
C PRO A 19 -7.78 -0.20 7.76
N ILE A 20 -9.06 -0.48 7.51
CA ILE A 20 -9.61 -1.83 7.62
C ILE A 20 -8.95 -2.82 6.64
N THR A 21 -8.43 -2.36 5.51
CA THR A 21 -7.79 -3.23 4.52
C THR A 21 -6.33 -3.53 4.82
N TRP A 22 -5.76 -2.95 5.89
CA TRP A 22 -4.37 -3.18 6.27
C TRP A 22 -4.18 -4.50 7.02
N PHE A 23 -5.22 -4.97 7.71
CA PHE A 23 -5.15 -6.17 8.54
C PHE A 23 -4.74 -7.43 7.76
N PRO A 24 -5.31 -7.73 6.58
CA PRO A 24 -4.91 -8.92 5.82
C PRO A 24 -3.41 -8.97 5.47
N PRO A 25 -2.80 -7.97 4.79
CA PRO A 25 -1.37 -8.02 4.48
C PRO A 25 -0.47 -7.99 5.72
N MET A 26 -0.88 -7.33 6.81
CA MET A 26 -0.18 -7.39 8.09
C MET A 26 -0.13 -8.82 8.63
N TRP A 27 -1.24 -9.56 8.52
CA TRP A 27 -1.33 -10.94 8.97
C TRP A 27 -0.56 -11.89 8.05
N ALA A 28 -0.63 -11.72 6.73
CA ALA A 28 0.21 -12.48 5.80
C ALA A 28 1.70 -12.29 6.08
N PHE A 29 2.14 -11.05 6.30
CA PHE A 29 3.52 -10.78 6.70
C PHE A 29 3.87 -11.51 8.01
N GLY A 30 3.02 -11.43 9.03
CA GLY A 30 3.20 -12.15 10.29
C GLY A 30 3.28 -13.68 10.11
N CYS A 31 2.44 -14.25 9.26
CA CYS A 31 2.50 -15.67 8.88
C CYS A 31 3.83 -16.01 8.19
N GLY A 32 4.38 -15.11 7.38
CA GLY A 32 5.71 -15.25 6.78
C GLY A 32 6.83 -15.24 7.83
N VAL A 33 6.74 -14.34 8.82
CA VAL A 33 7.65 -14.30 9.96
C VAL A 33 7.65 -15.63 10.71
N VAL A 34 6.47 -16.17 11.03
CA VAL A 34 6.34 -17.47 11.70
C VAL A 34 6.88 -18.61 10.84
N ALA A 35 6.55 -18.62 9.55
CA ALA A 35 6.98 -19.65 8.61
C ALA A 35 8.51 -19.67 8.39
N SER A 36 9.22 -18.58 8.69
CA SER A 36 10.68 -18.53 8.63
C SER A 36 11.35 -19.51 9.60
N GLY A 37 10.67 -19.92 10.67
CA GLY A 37 11.21 -20.78 11.72
C GLY A 37 12.29 -20.11 12.60
N LEU A 38 12.57 -18.82 12.39
CA LEU A 38 13.57 -18.07 13.14
C LEU A 38 12.95 -17.42 14.40
N PRO A 39 13.70 -17.35 15.52
CA PRO A 39 13.18 -16.74 16.74
C PRO A 39 12.96 -15.23 16.57
N ALA A 40 11.89 -14.71 17.18
CA ALA A 40 11.56 -13.29 17.17
C ALA A 40 12.46 -12.45 18.09
N GLU A 41 13.11 -13.08 19.06
CA GLU A 41 14.03 -12.41 19.98
C GLU A 41 15.15 -11.70 19.20
N GLY A 42 15.40 -10.43 19.54
CA GLY A 42 16.34 -9.57 18.82
C GLY A 42 15.86 -9.05 17.46
N ARG A 43 14.70 -9.48 16.95
CA ARG A 43 14.17 -9.11 15.60
C ARG A 43 12.88 -8.30 15.63
N TRP A 44 12.35 -7.99 16.81
CA TRP A 44 11.11 -7.19 16.93
C TRP A 44 11.10 -5.89 16.13
N PRO A 45 12.19 -5.09 16.05
CA PRO A 45 12.20 -3.90 15.19
C PRO A 45 11.94 -4.20 13.71
N VAL A 46 12.54 -5.27 13.16
CA VAL A 46 12.32 -5.74 11.79
C VAL A 46 10.88 -6.20 11.61
N ILE A 47 10.35 -6.99 12.55
CA ILE A 47 9.00 -7.54 12.49
C ILE A 47 7.96 -6.41 12.51
N ILE A 48 8.05 -5.50 13.48
CA ILE A 48 7.12 -4.37 13.61
C ILE A 48 7.16 -3.50 12.36
N THR A 49 8.36 -3.21 11.85
CA THR A 49 8.52 -2.37 10.67
C THR A 49 7.98 -3.04 9.41
N GLY A 50 8.17 -4.34 9.25
CA GLY A 50 7.58 -5.09 8.15
C GLY A 50 6.05 -5.17 8.22
N VAL A 51 5.47 -5.30 9.41
CA VAL A 51 4.02 -5.22 9.62
C VAL A 51 3.48 -3.85 9.24
N LEU A 52 4.14 -2.77 9.69
CA LEU A 52 3.77 -1.39 9.33
C LEU A 52 3.92 -1.18 7.81
N LEU A 53 4.99 -1.68 7.21
CA LEU A 53 5.23 -1.58 5.78
C LEU A 53 4.13 -2.27 4.98
N ALA A 54 3.74 -3.49 5.35
CA ALA A 54 2.77 -4.29 4.60
C ALA A 54 1.37 -3.65 4.61
N GLY A 55 0.90 -3.19 5.77
CA GLY A 55 -0.44 -2.61 5.92
C GLY A 55 -0.46 -1.09 5.72
N PRO A 56 -0.24 -0.29 6.77
CA PRO A 56 -0.38 1.17 6.75
C PRO A 56 0.41 1.92 5.68
N PHE A 57 1.42 1.31 5.04
CA PHE A 57 2.23 1.96 4.00
C PHE A 57 1.92 1.41 2.61
N VAL A 58 2.30 0.17 2.28
CA VAL A 58 2.13 -0.37 0.92
C VAL A 58 0.66 -0.59 0.58
N CYS A 59 -0.13 -1.21 1.46
CA CYS A 59 -1.57 -1.40 1.21
C CYS A 59 -2.31 -0.06 1.13
N ALA A 60 -2.04 0.87 2.06
CA ALA A 60 -2.61 2.21 2.03
C ALA A 60 -2.29 2.97 0.73
N THR A 61 -1.06 2.85 0.22
CA THR A 61 -0.67 3.37 -1.09
C THR A 61 -1.54 2.79 -2.20
N SER A 62 -1.71 1.45 -2.21
CA SER A 62 -2.53 0.77 -3.21
C SER A 62 -3.97 1.28 -3.24
N GLN A 63 -4.56 1.53 -2.06
CA GLN A 63 -5.91 2.10 -1.95
C GLN A 63 -6.00 3.52 -2.48
N ALA A 64 -5.06 4.40 -2.08
CA ALA A 64 -5.05 5.78 -2.56
C ALA A 64 -4.87 5.87 -4.08
N VAL A 65 -3.98 5.05 -4.65
CA VAL A 65 -3.80 4.95 -6.11
C VAL A 65 -5.08 4.44 -6.78
N ASN A 66 -5.71 3.40 -6.22
CA ASN A 66 -6.94 2.84 -6.77
C ASN A 66 -8.08 3.87 -6.84
N ASP A 67 -8.40 4.50 -5.71
CA ASP A 67 -9.46 5.51 -5.60
C ASP A 67 -9.18 6.71 -6.50
N TRP A 68 -7.91 7.16 -6.60
CA TRP A 68 -7.55 8.26 -7.50
C TRP A 68 -7.91 7.94 -8.95
N PHE A 69 -7.55 6.75 -9.43
CA PHE A 69 -7.78 6.37 -10.81
C PHE A 69 -9.20 5.87 -11.08
N ASP A 70 -9.99 5.53 -10.06
CA ASP A 70 -11.41 5.15 -10.16
C ASP A 70 -12.40 6.28 -9.90
N ARG A 71 -11.95 7.47 -9.50
CA ARG A 71 -12.79 8.63 -9.15
C ARG A 71 -14.02 8.88 -10.05
N ASP A 72 -13.93 8.68 -11.36
CA ASP A 72 -15.03 8.91 -12.30
C ASP A 72 -16.08 7.78 -12.23
N VAL A 73 -15.63 6.55 -12.01
CA VAL A 73 -16.49 5.37 -11.81
C VAL A 73 -17.08 5.40 -10.39
N ASP A 74 -16.28 5.79 -9.40
CA ASP A 74 -16.71 5.95 -8.02
C ASP A 74 -17.72 7.10 -7.85
N ALA A 75 -17.66 8.15 -8.69
CA ALA A 75 -18.68 9.19 -8.70
C ALA A 75 -20.09 8.66 -9.04
N ILE A 76 -20.17 7.51 -9.72
CA ILE A 76 -21.43 6.83 -10.06
C ILE A 76 -21.77 5.78 -8.99
N ASN A 77 -20.80 4.95 -8.61
CA ASN A 77 -21.03 3.77 -7.77
C ASN A 77 -21.00 4.06 -6.26
N GLU A 78 -20.11 4.95 -5.82
CA GLU A 78 -19.84 5.25 -4.41
C GLU A 78 -19.58 6.76 -4.21
N PRO A 79 -20.56 7.63 -4.53
CA PRO A 79 -20.38 9.09 -4.58
C PRO A 79 -19.96 9.70 -3.24
N GLN A 80 -20.20 9.01 -2.12
CA GLN A 80 -19.79 9.41 -0.77
C GLN A 80 -18.27 9.34 -0.53
N ARG A 81 -17.51 8.58 -1.34
CA ARG A 81 -16.06 8.41 -1.14
C ARG A 81 -15.31 9.74 -1.14
N PRO A 82 -14.12 9.85 -0.52
CA PRO A 82 -13.45 11.12 -0.30
C PRO A 82 -13.20 11.96 -1.56
N ILE A 83 -12.80 11.31 -2.67
CA ILE A 83 -12.51 11.99 -3.95
C ILE A 83 -13.79 12.43 -4.66
N PRO A 84 -14.75 11.55 -5.01
CA PRO A 84 -15.96 11.96 -5.72
C PRO A 84 -16.86 12.91 -4.91
N SER A 85 -16.89 12.81 -3.58
CA SER A 85 -17.65 13.73 -2.72
C SER A 85 -17.04 15.14 -2.61
N GLY A 86 -15.84 15.37 -3.16
CA GLY A 86 -15.13 16.65 -3.08
C GLY A 86 -14.42 16.90 -1.74
N ARG A 87 -14.49 15.97 -0.77
CA ARG A 87 -13.75 16.06 0.50
C ARG A 87 -12.23 15.96 0.32
N MET A 88 -11.79 15.42 -0.82
CA MET A 88 -10.41 15.39 -1.27
C MET A 88 -10.24 16.30 -2.50
N PRO A 89 -10.03 17.63 -2.31
CA PRO A 89 -10.09 18.59 -3.40
C PRO A 89 -8.90 18.48 -4.37
N GLY A 90 -9.12 18.85 -5.64
CA GLY A 90 -8.06 18.92 -6.65
C GLY A 90 -7.28 17.60 -6.81
N SER A 91 -5.95 17.69 -6.76
CA SER A 91 -5.05 16.53 -6.95
C SER A 91 -4.58 15.89 -5.64
N TRP A 92 -5.21 16.20 -4.51
CA TRP A 92 -4.77 15.69 -3.20
C TRP A 92 -4.73 14.16 -3.13
N GLY A 93 -5.69 13.46 -3.75
CA GLY A 93 -5.66 11.99 -3.81
C GLY A 93 -4.38 11.46 -4.49
N LEU A 94 -3.95 12.08 -5.59
CA LEU A 94 -2.70 11.74 -6.26
C LEU A 94 -1.47 12.12 -5.43
N TYR A 95 -1.46 13.30 -4.81
CA TYR A 95 -0.35 13.74 -3.98
C TYR A 95 -0.15 12.81 -2.78
N ILE A 96 -1.24 12.36 -2.15
CA ILE A 96 -1.19 11.37 -1.08
C ILE A 96 -0.65 10.05 -1.63
N ALA A 97 -1.15 9.55 -2.76
CA ALA A 97 -0.65 8.32 -3.36
C ALA A 97 0.87 8.34 -3.65
N VAL A 98 1.38 9.44 -4.21
CA VAL A 98 2.82 9.63 -4.47
C VAL A 98 3.61 9.75 -3.18
N LEU A 99 3.16 10.58 -2.24
CA LEU A 99 3.82 10.74 -0.94
C LEU A 99 3.91 9.40 -0.20
N TRP A 100 2.81 8.64 -0.15
CA TRP A 100 2.75 7.35 0.52
C TRP A 100 3.63 6.30 -0.16
N THR A 101 3.74 6.34 -1.50
CA THR A 101 4.72 5.53 -2.24
C THR A 101 6.15 5.81 -1.75
N LEU A 102 6.54 7.09 -1.66
CA LEU A 102 7.89 7.48 -1.22
C LEU A 102 8.14 7.10 0.25
N LEU A 103 7.16 7.33 1.13
CA LEU A 103 7.24 6.92 2.53
C LEU A 103 7.34 5.40 2.69
N SER A 104 6.64 4.64 1.84
CA SER A 104 6.73 3.17 1.83
C SER A 104 8.12 2.70 1.44
N LEU A 105 8.72 3.29 0.40
CA LEU A 105 10.08 2.97 -0.01
C LEU A 105 11.12 3.35 1.04
N LEU A 106 10.94 4.51 1.69
CA LEU A 106 11.81 4.96 2.78
C LEU A 106 11.75 3.99 3.97
N LEU A 107 10.57 3.53 4.36
CA LEU A 107 10.41 2.55 5.43
C LEU A 107 11.00 1.18 5.03
N ALA A 108 10.76 0.76 3.77
CA ALA A 108 11.26 -0.51 3.25
C ALA A 108 12.78 -0.58 3.20
N TRP A 109 13.46 0.56 3.02
CA TRP A 109 14.93 0.65 3.07
C TRP A 109 15.49 0.15 4.40
N GLN A 110 14.76 0.33 5.51
CA GLN A 110 15.16 -0.11 6.84
C GLN A 110 15.10 -1.64 7.03
N LEU A 111 14.50 -2.38 6.09
CA LEU A 111 14.40 -3.83 6.10
C LEU A 111 15.46 -4.51 5.21
N GLY A 112 16.42 -3.72 4.71
CA GLY A 112 17.46 -4.17 3.79
C GLY A 112 16.94 -4.46 2.37
N LEU A 113 17.81 -5.03 1.54
CA LEU A 113 17.55 -5.22 0.12
C LEU A 113 16.28 -6.04 -0.16
N ALA A 114 16.04 -7.10 0.62
CA ALA A 114 14.87 -7.96 0.44
C ALA A 114 13.55 -7.21 0.65
N GLY A 115 13.43 -6.47 1.76
CA GLY A 115 12.25 -5.65 2.04
C GLY A 115 12.06 -4.54 1.02
N PHE A 116 13.14 -3.86 0.63
CA PHE A 116 13.10 -2.79 -0.36
C PHE A 116 12.64 -3.27 -1.75
N LEU A 117 13.19 -4.38 -2.26
CA LEU A 117 12.80 -4.93 -3.55
C LEU A 117 11.36 -5.45 -3.54
N ALA A 118 10.94 -6.12 -2.47
CA ALA A 118 9.57 -6.58 -2.35
C ALA A 118 8.56 -5.42 -2.30
N ALA A 119 8.84 -4.39 -1.48
CA ALA A 119 8.01 -3.19 -1.43
C ALA A 119 7.97 -2.47 -2.77
N GLY A 120 9.13 -2.28 -3.42
CA GLY A 120 9.22 -1.67 -4.74
C GLY A 120 8.38 -2.39 -5.78
N PHE A 121 8.46 -3.72 -5.82
CA PHE A 121 7.65 -4.54 -6.72
C PHE A 121 6.15 -4.43 -6.41
N GLY A 122 5.76 -4.49 -5.14
CA GLY A 122 4.37 -4.33 -4.72
C GLY A 122 3.79 -2.95 -5.08
N LEU A 123 4.58 -1.89 -4.89
CA LEU A 123 4.20 -0.52 -5.27
C LEU A 123 4.07 -0.39 -6.79
N LEU A 124 5.01 -0.93 -7.58
CA LEU A 124 4.91 -0.95 -9.04
C LEU A 124 3.63 -1.66 -9.50
N LEU A 125 3.29 -2.80 -8.88
CA LEU A 125 2.03 -3.49 -9.19
C LEU A 125 0.79 -2.72 -8.74
N ALA A 126 0.82 -2.02 -7.61
CA ALA A 126 -0.27 -1.15 -7.18
C ALA A 126 -0.57 -0.04 -8.21
N TRP A 127 0.49 0.59 -8.74
CA TRP A 127 0.37 1.57 -9.83
C TRP A 127 -0.08 0.91 -11.14
N ALA A 128 0.55 -0.19 -11.57
CA ALA A 128 0.17 -0.89 -12.79
C ALA A 128 -1.28 -1.40 -12.78
N TYR A 129 -1.77 -1.84 -11.61
CA TYR A 129 -3.13 -2.33 -11.43
C TYR A 129 -4.18 -1.26 -11.71
N SER A 130 -3.92 -0.02 -11.29
CA SER A 130 -4.92 1.07 -11.27
C SER A 130 -4.68 2.17 -12.32
N ALA A 131 -3.43 2.51 -12.60
CA ALA A 131 -3.03 3.62 -13.45
C ALA A 131 -2.96 3.23 -14.94
N PRO A 132 -3.34 4.12 -15.86
CA PRO A 132 -3.03 3.96 -17.27
C PRO A 132 -1.51 4.08 -17.53
N PRO A 133 -0.97 3.43 -18.59
CA PRO A 133 -1.71 2.72 -19.63
C PRO A 133 -2.07 1.26 -19.27
N LEU A 134 -1.45 0.66 -18.26
CA LEU A 134 -1.60 -0.78 -17.97
C LEU A 134 -2.97 -1.12 -17.40
N ARG A 135 -3.37 -0.45 -16.32
CA ARG A 135 -4.65 -0.61 -15.60
C ARG A 135 -5.13 -2.07 -15.56
N LEU A 136 -4.29 -2.95 -15.01
CA LEU A 136 -4.45 -4.42 -15.08
C LEU A 136 -5.83 -4.90 -14.63
N LYS A 137 -6.47 -4.19 -13.71
CA LYS A 137 -7.81 -4.50 -13.20
C LYS A 137 -8.92 -4.55 -14.26
N ARG A 138 -8.69 -4.01 -15.47
CA ARG A 138 -9.64 -4.15 -16.60
C ARG A 138 -9.62 -5.55 -17.23
N ASN A 139 -8.61 -6.36 -16.94
CA ASN A 139 -8.51 -7.74 -17.40
C ASN A 139 -8.65 -8.70 -16.20
N GLY A 140 -9.58 -9.65 -16.30
CA GLY A 140 -9.85 -10.58 -15.20
C GLY A 140 -8.67 -11.47 -14.82
N TRP A 141 -7.81 -11.85 -15.77
CA TRP A 141 -6.63 -12.67 -15.47
C TRP A 141 -5.54 -11.83 -14.80
N TRP A 142 -5.17 -10.70 -15.41
CA TRP A 142 -4.08 -9.86 -14.91
C TRP A 142 -4.44 -9.15 -13.60
N GLY A 143 -5.68 -8.72 -13.45
CA GLY A 143 -6.18 -8.12 -12.22
C GLY A 143 -6.15 -9.13 -11.06
N ASN A 144 -6.70 -10.33 -11.25
CA ASN A 144 -6.71 -11.36 -10.22
C ASN A 144 -5.29 -11.86 -9.87
N ALA A 145 -4.42 -12.02 -10.87
CA ALA A 145 -3.02 -12.40 -10.66
C ALA A 145 -2.27 -11.33 -9.83
N ALA A 146 -2.40 -10.05 -10.19
CA ALA A 146 -1.78 -8.96 -9.45
C ALA A 146 -2.30 -8.88 -8.00
N CYS A 147 -3.62 -9.01 -7.79
CA CYS A 147 -4.20 -9.04 -6.45
C CYS A 147 -3.67 -10.23 -5.64
N GLY A 148 -3.78 -11.46 -6.15
CA GLY A 148 -3.34 -12.66 -5.41
C GLY A 148 -1.84 -12.63 -5.09
N LEU A 149 -1.02 -12.15 -6.03
CA LEU A 149 0.42 -12.02 -5.82
C LEU A 149 0.75 -10.96 -4.76
N CYS A 150 0.13 -9.78 -4.80
CA CYS A 150 0.55 -8.66 -3.95
C CYS A 150 -0.15 -8.59 -2.59
N TYR A 151 -1.45 -8.90 -2.50
CA TYR A 151 -2.20 -8.68 -1.27
C TYR A 151 -1.71 -9.60 -0.14
N GLU A 152 -1.45 -10.86 -0.45
CA GLU A 152 -1.07 -11.87 0.55
C GLU A 152 0.27 -12.52 0.22
N GLY A 153 0.48 -12.94 -1.03
CA GLY A 153 1.67 -13.72 -1.42
C GLY A 153 2.97 -12.96 -1.17
N LEU A 154 3.07 -11.73 -1.65
CA LEU A 154 4.27 -10.90 -1.51
C LEU A 154 4.51 -10.50 -0.05
N ALA A 155 3.46 -10.15 0.70
CA ALA A 155 3.58 -9.83 2.12
C ALA A 155 4.13 -11.04 2.92
N TRP A 156 3.59 -12.23 2.67
CA TRP A 156 4.06 -13.47 3.29
C TRP A 156 5.51 -13.80 2.94
N ILE A 157 5.86 -13.76 1.65
CA ILE A 157 7.25 -14.00 1.19
C ILE A 157 8.19 -12.98 1.82
N THR A 158 7.78 -11.71 1.90
CA THR A 158 8.58 -10.64 2.50
C THR A 158 8.84 -10.92 3.98
N GLY A 159 7.82 -11.33 4.74
CA GLY A 159 7.95 -11.69 6.16
C GLY A 159 9.01 -12.76 6.39
N ALA A 160 9.01 -13.83 5.60
CA ALA A 160 10.03 -14.87 5.69
C ALA A 160 11.41 -14.36 5.27
N ALA A 161 11.48 -13.59 4.17
CA ALA A 161 12.73 -13.09 3.60
C ALA A 161 13.44 -12.09 4.52
N VAL A 162 12.72 -11.15 5.15
CA VAL A 162 13.32 -10.17 6.07
C VAL A 162 13.71 -10.79 7.41
N MET A 163 13.10 -11.89 7.82
CA MET A 163 13.60 -12.64 8.99
C MET A 163 14.95 -13.30 8.70
N ALA A 164 15.13 -13.83 7.49
CA ALA A 164 16.34 -14.51 7.06
C ALA A 164 17.48 -13.56 6.67
N MET A 165 17.15 -12.43 6.04
CA MET A 165 18.12 -11.53 5.40
C MET A 165 18.03 -10.08 5.88
N GLY A 166 17.03 -9.73 6.69
CA GLY A 166 16.79 -8.38 7.14
C GLY A 166 17.92 -7.91 8.05
N GLN A 167 18.53 -6.80 7.65
CA GLN A 167 19.50 -6.09 8.45
C GLN A 167 18.79 -4.85 8.99
N TRP A 168 18.67 -4.76 10.30
CA TRP A 168 18.22 -3.55 10.97
C TRP A 168 19.46 -2.70 11.29
N PRO A 169 19.44 -1.37 11.05
CA PRO A 169 20.53 -0.49 11.44
C PRO A 169 20.84 -0.51 12.94
#